data_AF-A0A923BVG5-F1
#
_entry.id   AF-A0A923BVG5-F1
#
_cell.length_a   1.000
_cell.length_b   1.000
_cell.length_c   1.000
_cell.angle_alpha   90.00
_cell.angle_beta   90.00
_cell.angle_gamma   90.00
#
_symmetry.space_group_name_H-M   'P 1'
#
loop_
_entity.id
_entity.type
_entity.pdbx_description
1 polymer ?
#
loop_
_entity_poly.entity_id
_entity_poly.type
_entity_poly.pdbx_seq_one_letter_code
_entity_poly.pdbx_strand_id
1 'polypeptide(L)'
;MIHRSPMPALAAAALALALASGQVSAQPLDIKPASQPAAPRTAQRAIPLPPIRPPGLGMPRTDAVQAETTAPTPAAHAPAPVVTATNEPRVATPARSSKPSAPLSKAEAVERLNAYFNGFTTLQGDFLQFAADGRRFEGKLYVQRPGKMRFEYRPPVTMEVVADGTSVAIRDRKLATQDLYSIGQTPLKFLLKEQISLERDTTVTGVSTKGDILSLKLEDRSTLGGTSKITLNFDLTANELRQWVVIDPQGYETSVSLYNLDTQRRPDQKNFVIDYQRVL
;
A
#
# COMPACT_ATOMS: atom_id res chain seq x y z
N MET A 1 28.79 -41.25 -14.20
CA MET A 1 29.01 -40.05 -13.36
C MET A 1 28.55 -38.84 -14.16
N ILE A 2 27.34 -38.34 -13.92
CA ILE A 2 26.77 -37.22 -14.69
C ILE A 2 26.92 -35.95 -13.85
N HIS A 3 27.71 -35.02 -14.38
CA HIS A 3 27.98 -33.70 -13.82
C HIS A 3 26.68 -32.91 -13.63
N ARG A 4 26.38 -32.52 -12.39
CA ARG A 4 25.40 -31.47 -12.09
C ARG A 4 26.11 -30.12 -12.11
N SER A 5 25.94 -29.38 -13.20
CA SER A 5 26.29 -27.96 -13.23
C SER A 5 25.30 -27.17 -12.36
N PRO A 6 25.75 -26.27 -11.47
CA PRO A 6 24.86 -25.39 -10.71
C PRO A 6 24.34 -24.27 -11.62
N MET A 7 23.03 -24.22 -11.86
CA MET A 7 22.38 -23.06 -12.49
C MET A 7 22.39 -21.85 -11.54
N PRO A 8 22.59 -20.63 -12.05
CA PRO A 8 22.74 -19.43 -11.24
C PRO A 8 21.42 -18.99 -10.59
N ALA A 9 21.51 -18.56 -9.34
CA ALA A 9 20.44 -17.99 -8.54
C ALA A 9 20.02 -16.61 -9.08
N LEU A 10 18.90 -16.55 -9.79
CA LEU A 10 18.24 -15.32 -10.21
C LEU A 10 16.73 -15.55 -10.23
N ALA A 11 16.13 -15.50 -9.05
CA ALA A 11 14.71 -15.24 -8.88
C ALA A 11 14.48 -15.04 -7.39
N ALA A 12 14.48 -13.80 -6.94
CA ALA A 12 13.81 -13.42 -5.70
C ALA A 12 12.83 -12.33 -6.10
N ALA A 13 11.70 -12.27 -5.38
CA ALA A 13 10.69 -11.23 -5.50
C ALA A 13 9.63 -11.35 -6.61
N ALA A 14 8.88 -12.46 -6.63
CA ALA A 14 7.65 -12.51 -7.44
C ALA A 14 6.51 -11.57 -6.97
N LEU A 15 6.73 -10.76 -5.94
CA LEU A 15 5.85 -9.65 -5.57
C LEU A 15 6.60 -8.32 -5.28
N ALA A 16 7.91 -8.29 -5.53
CA ALA A 16 8.78 -7.12 -5.34
C ALA A 16 9.84 -6.93 -6.49
N LEU A 17 9.83 -7.79 -7.52
CA LEU A 17 10.55 -7.63 -8.78
C LEU A 17 9.52 -7.63 -9.90
N ALA A 18 9.05 -6.44 -10.25
CA ALA A 18 8.72 -6.18 -11.64
C ALA A 18 9.66 -5.07 -12.11
N LEU A 19 10.60 -5.50 -12.97
CA LEU A 19 11.51 -4.72 -13.80
C LEU A 19 12.83 -4.30 -13.11
N ALA A 20 13.90 -5.02 -13.40
CA ALA A 20 15.25 -4.48 -13.47
C ALA A 20 16.00 -5.31 -14.52
N SER A 21 15.73 -5.05 -15.80
CA SER A 21 16.36 -5.75 -16.91
C SER A 21 16.94 -4.74 -17.89
N GLY A 22 18.08 -4.14 -17.53
CA GLY A 22 18.99 -3.51 -18.48
C GLY A 22 20.19 -4.43 -18.66
N GLN A 23 20.34 -5.04 -19.83
CA GLN A 23 21.48 -5.90 -20.16
C GLN A 23 22.77 -5.08 -20.30
N VAL A 24 23.87 -5.56 -19.71
CA VAL A 24 25.24 -5.29 -20.20
C VAL A 24 26.01 -6.61 -20.16
N SER A 25 26.62 -6.93 -21.29
CA SER A 25 27.31 -8.17 -21.63
C SER A 25 28.47 -8.54 -20.69
N ALA A 26 28.68 -9.84 -20.51
CA ALA A 26 29.74 -10.46 -19.74
C ALA A 26 31.13 -10.34 -20.41
N GLN A 27 32.16 -10.13 -19.60
CA GLN A 27 33.56 -10.51 -19.88
C GLN A 27 34.09 -11.31 -18.68
N PRO A 28 34.91 -12.37 -18.88
CA PRO A 28 35.35 -13.24 -17.78
C PRO A 28 36.63 -12.77 -17.07
N LEU A 29 36.57 -12.83 -15.73
CA LEU A 29 37.62 -13.11 -14.72
C LEU A 29 38.89 -12.23 -14.66
N ASP A 30 39.00 -11.45 -13.58
CA ASP A 30 40.22 -11.39 -12.75
C ASP A 30 39.86 -10.91 -11.32
N ILE A 31 40.14 -11.74 -10.31
CA ILE A 31 39.89 -11.42 -8.89
C ILE A 31 41.15 -10.74 -8.34
N LYS A 32 41.05 -9.44 -8.05
CA LYS A 32 42.01 -8.73 -7.22
C LYS A 32 41.27 -8.07 -6.05
N PRO A 33 41.67 -8.30 -4.78
CA PRO A 33 41.03 -7.63 -3.65
C PRO A 33 41.52 -6.18 -3.63
N ALA A 34 40.63 -5.24 -3.94
CA ALA A 34 40.85 -3.82 -3.72
C ALA A 34 39.95 -3.36 -2.56
N SER A 35 40.59 -3.07 -1.44
CA SER A 35 40.03 -2.28 -0.35
C SER A 35 39.53 -0.94 -0.91
N GLN A 36 38.27 -0.57 -0.67
CA GLN A 36 37.77 0.78 -0.96
C GLN A 36 36.91 1.31 0.20
N PRO A 37 37.02 2.61 0.55
CA PRO A 37 36.59 3.14 1.84
C PRO A 37 35.07 3.37 1.91
N ALA A 38 34.57 3.46 3.14
CA ALA A 38 33.18 3.81 3.45
C ALA A 38 32.74 5.11 2.76
N ALA A 39 31.69 5.02 1.93
CA ALA A 39 30.98 6.18 1.39
C ALA A 39 29.99 6.74 2.44
N PRO A 40 29.78 8.07 2.48
CA PRO A 40 28.98 8.72 3.51
C PRO A 40 27.49 8.38 3.37
N ARG A 41 26.82 8.18 4.52
CA ARG A 41 25.37 8.01 4.62
C ARG A 41 24.67 9.25 4.10
N THR A 42 24.08 9.17 2.90
CA THR A 42 23.12 10.17 2.42
C THR A 42 21.83 10.05 3.23
N ALA A 43 21.45 11.17 3.85
CA ALA A 43 20.22 11.30 4.63
C ALA A 43 18.99 10.97 3.77
N GLN A 44 18.13 10.09 4.30
CA GLN A 44 16.83 9.74 3.73
C GLN A 44 15.96 11.00 3.63
N ARG A 45 15.68 11.47 2.41
CA ARG A 45 14.62 12.45 2.18
C ARG A 45 13.28 11.72 2.24
N ALA A 46 12.45 12.09 3.22
CA ALA A 46 11.06 11.65 3.29
C ALA A 46 10.30 12.12 2.04
N ILE A 47 9.60 11.19 1.38
CA ILE A 47 8.72 11.51 0.24
C ILE A 47 7.48 12.20 0.81
N PRO A 48 7.12 13.43 0.39
CA PRO A 48 5.93 14.11 0.87
C PRO A 48 4.67 13.41 0.33
N LEU A 49 3.67 13.25 1.21
CA LEU A 49 2.34 12.79 0.86
C LEU A 49 1.68 13.80 -0.11
N PRO A 50 0.82 13.34 -1.04
CA PRO A 50 0.07 14.24 -1.91
C PRO A 50 -0.89 15.14 -1.10
N PRO A 51 -1.15 16.38 -1.55
CA PRO A 51 -2.05 17.29 -0.85
C PRO A 51 -3.50 16.79 -0.89
N ILE A 52 -4.23 17.07 0.19
CA ILE A 52 -5.68 16.83 0.30
C ILE A 52 -6.43 17.80 -0.62
N ARG A 53 -7.48 17.32 -1.30
CA ARG A 53 -8.35 18.15 -2.13
C ARG A 53 -8.97 19.29 -1.28
N PRO A 54 -8.90 20.56 -1.72
CA PRO A 54 -9.54 21.67 -1.01
C PRO A 54 -11.08 21.47 -0.92
N PRO A 55 -11.71 21.77 0.21
CA PRO A 55 -13.16 21.80 0.30
C PRO A 55 -13.73 22.94 -0.57
N GLY A 56 -14.75 22.67 -1.38
CA GLY A 56 -15.50 23.68 -2.15
C GLY A 56 -15.40 23.63 -3.68
N LEU A 57 -14.63 22.71 -4.27
CA LEU A 57 -14.63 22.50 -5.73
C LEU A 57 -15.85 21.67 -6.15
N GLY A 58 -16.89 22.34 -6.66
CA GLY A 58 -18.10 21.71 -7.23
C GLY A 58 -19.44 22.33 -6.84
N MET A 59 -19.47 23.45 -6.11
CA MET A 59 -20.72 24.14 -5.80
C MET A 59 -21.21 24.99 -6.99
N PRO A 60 -22.50 24.92 -7.38
CA PRO A 60 -23.05 25.82 -8.38
C PRO A 60 -22.99 27.27 -7.87
N ARG A 61 -22.44 28.16 -8.69
CA ARG A 61 -22.44 29.60 -8.47
C ARG A 61 -23.89 30.10 -8.59
N THR A 62 -24.54 30.38 -7.47
CA THR A 62 -25.71 31.27 -7.44
C THR A 62 -25.23 32.71 -7.38
N ASP A 63 -25.56 33.46 -8.42
CA ASP A 63 -25.42 34.90 -8.55
C ASP A 63 -26.05 35.68 -7.40
N ALA A 64 -25.34 36.70 -6.90
CA ALA A 64 -25.89 38.02 -6.57
C ALA A 64 -24.72 38.97 -6.29
N VAL A 65 -24.36 39.74 -7.31
CA VAL A 65 -23.51 40.93 -7.22
C VAL A 65 -24.38 42.10 -6.77
N GLN A 66 -24.08 42.70 -5.60
CA GLN A 66 -24.11 44.16 -5.39
C GLN A 66 -23.65 44.51 -3.97
N ALA A 67 -22.44 45.09 -3.88
CA ALA A 67 -21.98 45.94 -2.78
C ALA A 67 -21.59 47.28 -3.44
N GLU A 68 -22.33 48.35 -3.16
CA GLU A 68 -22.04 49.40 -2.17
C GLU A 68 -21.51 50.68 -2.85
N THR A 69 -22.18 51.80 -2.60
CA THR A 69 -21.59 53.13 -2.75
C THR A 69 -22.27 54.14 -1.83
N THR A 70 -21.43 54.91 -1.11
CA THR A 70 -21.64 56.26 -0.52
C THR A 70 -22.49 56.48 0.75
N ALA A 71 -21.85 57.11 1.76
CA ALA A 71 -22.41 57.87 2.91
C ALA A 71 -22.71 59.35 2.49
N PRO A 72 -23.19 60.32 3.34
CA PRO A 72 -23.56 60.33 4.79
C PRO A 72 -24.82 61.17 5.25
N THR A 73 -25.27 60.98 6.53
CA THR A 73 -26.03 61.88 7.50
C THR A 73 -27.43 62.50 7.19
N PRO A 74 -28.22 63.07 8.16
CA PRO A 74 -28.54 62.78 9.60
C PRO A 74 -30.08 62.80 9.94
N ALA A 75 -30.42 62.70 11.24
CA ALA A 75 -31.70 63.01 11.96
C ALA A 75 -32.57 61.79 12.36
N ALA A 76 -32.59 61.35 13.62
CA ALA A 76 -33.27 61.90 14.81
C ALA A 76 -34.60 61.17 15.13
N HIS A 77 -34.58 60.25 16.10
CA HIS A 77 -35.36 60.34 17.35
C HIS A 77 -35.23 59.06 18.21
N ALA A 78 -34.93 59.28 19.48
CA ALA A 78 -35.03 58.35 20.62
C ALA A 78 -36.53 58.18 21.02
N PRO A 79 -36.96 57.30 21.96
CA PRO A 79 -36.21 56.79 23.12
C PRO A 79 -36.31 55.28 23.43
N ALA A 80 -35.48 54.90 24.40
CA ALA A 80 -35.32 53.59 25.01
C ALA A 80 -36.60 53.01 25.65
N PRO A 81 -36.56 51.72 26.02
CA PRO A 81 -36.59 51.48 27.46
C PRO A 81 -35.41 50.65 27.96
N VAL A 82 -34.98 51.05 29.15
CA VAL A 82 -34.00 50.38 30.00
C VAL A 82 -34.54 49.00 30.39
N VAL A 83 -33.78 47.94 30.10
CA VAL A 83 -33.88 46.69 30.89
C VAL A 83 -32.46 46.29 31.29
N THR A 84 -32.23 46.51 32.58
CA THR A 84 -31.20 46.00 33.47
C THR A 84 -30.36 44.81 32.99
N ALA A 85 -29.04 44.98 33.10
CA ALA A 85 -28.05 43.92 33.07
C ALA A 85 -28.37 42.86 34.15
N THR A 86 -28.58 41.61 33.72
CA THR A 86 -28.41 40.44 34.57
C THR A 86 -27.20 39.68 34.04
N ASN A 87 -26.14 39.74 34.83
CA ASN A 87 -24.88 39.04 34.62
C ASN A 87 -25.12 37.55 34.93
N GLU A 88 -25.47 36.75 33.93
CA GLU A 88 -25.48 35.28 34.06
C GLU A 88 -24.09 34.72 33.69
N PRO A 89 -23.48 33.89 34.56
CA PRO A 89 -22.22 33.24 34.26
C PRO A 89 -22.45 32.23 33.13
N ARG A 90 -21.90 32.52 31.95
CA ARG A 90 -21.78 31.53 30.87
C ARG A 90 -20.97 30.36 31.42
N VAL A 91 -21.65 29.28 31.77
CA VAL A 91 -21.05 27.98 32.10
C VAL A 91 -20.17 27.60 30.92
N ALA A 92 -18.87 27.68 31.10
CA ALA A 92 -17.90 27.18 30.16
C ALA A 92 -18.10 25.67 30.07
N THR A 93 -18.70 25.21 28.97
CA THR A 93 -18.70 23.79 28.63
C THR A 93 -17.23 23.37 28.56
N PRO A 94 -16.78 22.36 29.33
CA PRO A 94 -15.39 21.92 29.26
C PRO A 94 -15.16 21.42 27.83
N ALA A 95 -14.23 22.07 27.13
CA ALA A 95 -13.65 21.52 25.92
C ALA A 95 -13.17 20.11 26.26
N ARG A 96 -13.82 19.08 25.69
CA ARG A 96 -13.34 17.71 25.77
C ARG A 96 -11.94 17.71 25.15
N SER A 97 -10.92 17.69 26.01
CA SER A 97 -9.57 17.33 25.61
C SER A 97 -9.66 15.96 24.96
N SER A 98 -9.54 15.90 23.63
CA SER A 98 -9.37 14.64 22.91
C SER A 98 -8.04 14.05 23.35
N LYS A 99 -8.10 13.15 24.34
CA LYS A 99 -6.95 12.36 24.78
C LYS A 99 -6.40 11.66 23.52
N PRO A 100 -5.08 11.69 23.27
CA PRO A 100 -4.50 10.92 22.18
C PRO A 100 -4.93 9.47 22.34
N SER A 101 -5.51 8.88 21.30
CA SER A 101 -5.82 7.45 21.27
C SER A 101 -4.55 6.69 21.66
N ALA A 102 -4.64 5.88 22.71
CA ALA A 102 -3.51 5.07 23.15
C ALA A 102 -3.06 4.16 21.99
N PRO A 103 -1.74 3.90 21.85
CA PRO A 103 -1.26 2.99 20.82
C PRO A 103 -1.85 1.59 21.04
N LEU A 104 -2.38 0.99 19.97
CA LEU A 104 -2.93 -0.37 20.01
C LEU A 104 -1.85 -1.37 20.45
N SER A 105 -2.24 -2.33 21.29
CA SER A 105 -1.37 -3.47 21.61
C SER A 105 -1.16 -4.37 20.39
N LYS A 106 -0.13 -5.23 20.45
CA LYS A 106 0.14 -6.20 19.37
C LYS A 106 -1.05 -7.12 19.13
N ALA A 107 -1.68 -7.62 20.18
CA ALA A 107 -2.81 -8.54 20.09
C ALA A 107 -4.02 -7.88 19.40
N GLU A 108 -4.39 -6.67 19.85
CA GLU A 108 -5.50 -5.91 19.26
C GLU A 108 -5.25 -5.57 17.78
N ALA A 109 -4.01 -5.18 17.44
CA ALA A 109 -3.65 -4.89 16.06
C ALA A 109 -3.77 -6.13 15.15
N VAL A 110 -3.27 -7.27 15.62
CA VAL A 110 -3.35 -8.53 14.86
C VAL A 110 -4.79 -8.98 14.71
N GLU A 111 -5.59 -8.92 15.77
CA GLU A 111 -7.01 -9.24 15.73
C GLU A 111 -7.76 -8.35 14.73
N ARG A 112 -7.49 -7.03 14.76
CA ARG A 112 -8.08 -6.06 13.83
C ARG A 112 -7.78 -6.41 12.36
N LEU A 113 -6.52 -6.69 12.03
CA LEU A 113 -6.13 -7.04 10.66
C LEU A 113 -6.67 -8.41 10.24
N ASN A 114 -6.65 -9.41 11.14
CA ASN A 114 -7.28 -10.70 10.87
C ASN A 114 -8.78 -10.53 10.57
N ALA A 115 -9.51 -9.74 11.37
CA ALA A 115 -10.92 -9.48 11.16
C ALA A 115 -11.18 -8.77 9.82
N TYR A 116 -10.36 -7.77 9.48
CA TYR A 116 -10.45 -7.07 8.20
C TYR A 116 -10.29 -8.03 7.02
N PHE A 117 -9.18 -8.78 6.96
CA PHE A 117 -8.94 -9.64 5.80
C PHE A 117 -9.93 -10.80 5.71
N ASN A 118 -10.33 -11.37 6.84
CA ASN A 118 -11.33 -12.45 6.85
C ASN A 118 -12.76 -11.94 6.57
N GLY A 119 -13.00 -10.63 6.58
CA GLY A 119 -14.30 -10.03 6.27
C GLY A 119 -14.69 -10.05 4.79
N PHE A 120 -13.77 -10.39 3.88
CA PHE A 120 -14.05 -10.44 2.44
C PHE A 120 -13.30 -11.57 1.74
N THR A 121 -13.94 -12.25 0.80
CA THR A 121 -13.30 -13.25 -0.07
C THR A 121 -12.86 -12.66 -1.41
N THR A 122 -13.46 -11.55 -1.82
CA THR A 122 -13.14 -10.83 -3.05
C THR A 122 -12.66 -9.42 -2.73
N LEU A 123 -11.72 -8.92 -3.54
CA LEU A 123 -11.27 -7.53 -3.50
C LEU A 123 -10.95 -7.09 -4.92
N GLN A 124 -11.41 -5.90 -5.29
CA GLN A 124 -10.98 -5.19 -6.48
C GLN A 124 -10.55 -3.79 -6.10
N GLY A 125 -9.60 -3.24 -6.82
CA GLY A 125 -9.21 -1.86 -6.63
C GLY A 125 -8.09 -1.44 -7.56
N ASP A 126 -7.58 -0.25 -7.31
CA ASP A 126 -6.42 0.26 -7.99
C ASP A 126 -5.22 0.24 -7.04
N PHE A 127 -4.02 0.11 -7.61
CA PHE A 127 -2.79 0.12 -6.84
C PHE A 127 -1.79 1.12 -7.41
N LEU A 128 -0.92 1.62 -6.53
CA LEU A 128 0.26 2.36 -6.89
C LEU A 128 1.50 1.72 -6.24
N GLN A 129 2.42 1.24 -7.07
CA GLN A 129 3.64 0.60 -6.63
C GLN A 129 4.85 1.52 -6.85
N PHE A 130 5.76 1.54 -5.88
CA PHE A 130 7.13 2.01 -6.05
C PHE A 130 8.08 0.83 -5.91
N ALA A 131 8.88 0.59 -6.94
CA ALA A 131 9.93 -0.43 -6.93
C ALA A 131 11.20 0.09 -6.24
N ALA A 132 12.14 -0.81 -5.97
CA ALA A 132 13.38 -0.49 -5.27
C ALA A 132 14.28 0.51 -6.00
N ASP A 133 14.14 0.60 -7.33
CA ASP A 133 14.83 1.57 -8.17
C ASP A 133 14.11 2.93 -8.28
N GLY A 134 13.02 3.12 -7.52
CA GLY A 134 12.22 4.34 -7.48
C GLY A 134 11.20 4.45 -8.62
N ARG A 135 11.13 3.49 -9.55
CA ARG A 135 10.11 3.54 -10.61
C ARG A 135 8.72 3.34 -10.03
N ARG A 136 7.77 4.07 -10.62
CA ARG A 136 6.38 4.12 -10.21
C ARG A 136 5.51 3.37 -11.21
N PHE A 137 4.67 2.50 -10.70
CA PHE A 137 3.72 1.71 -11.47
C PHE A 137 2.30 1.85 -10.92
N GLU A 138 1.32 1.84 -11.81
CA GLU A 138 -0.09 1.90 -11.43
C GLU A 138 -0.83 0.79 -12.15
N GLY A 139 -1.89 0.28 -11.53
CA GLY A 139 -2.61 -0.85 -12.08
C GLY A 139 -3.92 -1.14 -11.37
N LYS A 140 -4.49 -2.29 -11.74
CA LYS A 140 -5.65 -2.88 -11.10
C LYS A 140 -5.25 -4.11 -10.32
N LEU A 141 -5.81 -4.23 -9.12
CA LEU A 141 -5.69 -5.40 -8.27
C LEU A 141 -7.02 -6.15 -8.30
N TYR A 142 -6.95 -7.45 -8.55
CA TYR A 142 -8.06 -8.38 -8.38
C TYR A 142 -7.64 -9.47 -7.42
N VAL A 143 -8.49 -9.78 -6.45
CA VAL A 143 -8.28 -10.88 -5.50
C VAL A 143 -9.56 -11.68 -5.39
N GLN A 144 -9.40 -13.01 -5.42
CA GLN A 144 -10.45 -13.94 -5.10
C GLN A 144 -9.84 -15.07 -4.26
N ARG A 145 -10.05 -15.00 -2.96
CA ARG A 145 -9.56 -16.01 -2.03
C ARG A 145 -10.41 -17.29 -2.16
N PRO A 146 -9.81 -18.48 -1.98
CA PRO A 146 -8.39 -18.71 -1.73
C PRO A 146 -7.54 -18.66 -3.01
N GLY A 147 -6.31 -18.16 -2.87
CA GLY A 147 -5.20 -18.42 -3.77
C GLY A 147 -5.14 -17.59 -5.05
N LYS A 148 -6.23 -16.92 -5.45
CA LYS A 148 -6.29 -16.19 -6.72
C LYS A 148 -6.05 -14.70 -6.56
N MET A 149 -5.18 -14.16 -7.40
CA MET A 149 -4.82 -12.76 -7.42
C MET A 149 -4.33 -12.34 -8.80
N ARG A 150 -4.55 -11.08 -9.19
CA ARG A 150 -3.99 -10.49 -10.40
C ARG A 150 -3.58 -9.04 -10.14
N PHE A 151 -2.32 -8.72 -10.40
CA PHE A 151 -1.87 -7.36 -10.62
C PHE A 151 -1.79 -7.12 -12.13
N GLU A 152 -2.60 -6.19 -12.61
CA GLU A 152 -2.59 -5.76 -14.00
C GLU A 152 -2.06 -4.34 -14.09
N TYR A 153 -0.87 -4.18 -14.66
CA TYR A 153 -0.24 -2.89 -14.81
C TYR A 153 -0.89 -2.10 -15.95
N ARG A 154 -1.04 -0.78 -15.76
CA ARG A 154 -1.56 0.11 -16.79
C ARG A 154 -0.49 0.40 -17.84
N PRO A 155 -0.89 0.64 -19.11
CA PRO A 155 0.01 1.11 -20.16
C PRO A 155 0.84 2.33 -19.73
N PRO A 156 2.09 2.46 -20.20
CA PRO A 156 2.73 1.65 -21.24
C PRO A 156 3.30 0.31 -20.74
N VAL A 157 3.18 -0.01 -19.46
CA VAL A 157 3.68 -1.27 -18.89
C VAL A 157 2.74 -2.42 -19.29
N THR A 158 3.30 -3.44 -19.91
CA THR A 158 2.56 -4.62 -20.41
C THR A 158 2.62 -5.82 -19.48
N MET A 159 3.18 -5.62 -18.28
CA MET A 159 3.34 -6.64 -17.26
C MET A 159 2.02 -7.03 -16.59
N GLU A 160 1.91 -8.30 -16.21
CA GLU A 160 0.90 -8.79 -15.29
C GLU A 160 1.49 -9.82 -14.33
N VAL A 161 0.98 -9.87 -13.11
CA VAL A 161 1.28 -10.92 -12.13
C VAL A 161 -0.02 -11.65 -11.85
N VAL A 162 -0.07 -12.95 -12.09
CA VAL A 162 -1.28 -13.78 -11.96
C VAL A 162 -1.01 -14.93 -11.00
N ALA A 163 -1.87 -15.10 -10.01
CA ALA A 163 -1.91 -16.26 -9.13
C ALA A 163 -3.19 -17.05 -9.40
N ASP A 164 -3.08 -18.35 -9.64
CA ASP A 164 -4.21 -19.24 -9.96
C ASP A 164 -4.70 -20.10 -8.79
N GLY A 165 -3.99 -20.04 -7.66
CA GLY A 165 -4.24 -20.83 -6.46
C GLY A 165 -3.09 -21.76 -6.08
N THR A 166 -2.19 -22.06 -7.01
CA THR A 166 -1.03 -22.92 -6.77
C THR A 166 0.26 -22.23 -7.18
N SER A 167 0.23 -21.55 -8.32
CA SER A 167 1.38 -20.89 -8.90
C SER A 167 1.17 -19.39 -9.03
N VAL A 168 2.27 -18.66 -9.16
CA VAL A 168 2.31 -17.24 -9.51
C VAL A 168 3.11 -17.12 -10.80
N ALA A 169 2.49 -16.57 -11.84
CA ALA A 169 3.12 -16.25 -13.11
C ALA A 169 3.35 -14.74 -13.21
N ILE A 170 4.57 -14.34 -13.55
CA ILE A 170 4.92 -12.97 -13.94
C ILE A 170 5.07 -12.96 -15.45
N ARG A 171 4.30 -12.12 -16.14
CA ARG A 171 4.23 -12.13 -17.61
C ARG A 171 4.49 -10.75 -18.16
N ASP A 172 5.22 -10.70 -19.27
CA ASP A 172 5.21 -9.55 -20.16
C ASP A 172 4.39 -9.88 -21.42
N ARG A 173 3.23 -9.23 -21.58
CA ARG A 173 2.36 -9.46 -22.75
C ARG A 173 3.01 -9.04 -24.07
N LYS A 174 3.91 -8.06 -24.06
CA LYS A 174 4.60 -7.56 -25.26
C LYS A 174 5.73 -8.47 -25.69
N LEU A 175 6.50 -8.99 -24.72
CA LEU A 175 7.64 -9.87 -24.99
C LEU A 175 7.25 -11.36 -25.03
N ALA A 176 5.99 -11.67 -24.69
CA ALA A 176 5.46 -13.03 -24.60
C ALA A 176 6.24 -13.95 -23.63
N THR A 177 6.92 -13.35 -22.64
CA THR A 177 7.67 -14.07 -21.61
C THR A 177 6.81 -14.39 -20.40
N GLN A 178 7.15 -15.47 -19.69
CA GLN A 178 6.47 -15.90 -18.48
C GLN A 178 7.45 -16.59 -17.52
N ASP A 179 7.55 -16.06 -16.31
CA ASP A 179 8.27 -16.70 -15.21
C ASP A 179 7.27 -17.27 -14.21
N LEU A 180 7.48 -18.51 -13.78
CA LEU A 180 6.55 -19.25 -12.92
C LEU A 180 7.17 -19.60 -11.57
N TYR A 181 6.42 -19.34 -10.50
CA TYR A 181 6.83 -19.58 -9.12
C TYR A 181 5.73 -20.29 -8.33
N SER A 182 6.10 -20.99 -7.26
CA SER A 182 5.12 -21.52 -6.32
C SER A 182 4.58 -20.39 -5.44
N ILE A 183 3.26 -20.32 -5.25
CA ILE A 183 2.61 -19.29 -4.41
C ILE A 183 3.18 -19.26 -2.99
N GLY A 184 3.53 -20.43 -2.44
CA GLY A 184 4.10 -20.60 -1.11
C GLY A 184 5.47 -19.93 -0.90
N GLN A 185 6.15 -19.53 -1.98
CA GLN A 185 7.45 -18.88 -1.93
C GLN A 185 7.36 -17.35 -2.03
N THR A 186 6.13 -16.78 -2.02
CA THR A 186 5.90 -15.34 -2.14
C THR A 186 5.62 -14.68 -0.78
N PRO A 187 6.08 -13.43 -0.55
CA PRO A 187 6.01 -12.76 0.77
C PRO A 187 4.60 -12.35 1.24
N LEU A 188 3.60 -12.26 0.35
CA LEU A 188 2.20 -11.96 0.72
C LEU A 188 1.26 -13.15 0.54
N LYS A 189 1.79 -14.37 0.47
CA LYS A 189 0.99 -15.60 0.33
C LYS A 189 -0.11 -15.74 1.39
N PHE A 190 0.12 -15.22 2.60
CA PHE A 190 -0.85 -15.29 3.69
C PHE A 190 -2.14 -14.52 3.36
N LEU A 191 -2.07 -13.44 2.56
CA LEU A 191 -3.24 -12.68 2.09
C LEU A 191 -4.17 -13.50 1.19
N LEU A 192 -3.68 -14.60 0.65
CA LEU A 192 -4.40 -15.45 -0.30
C LEU A 192 -4.98 -16.69 0.37
N LYS A 193 -4.76 -16.93 1.66
CA LYS A 193 -5.35 -18.07 2.35
C LYS A 193 -6.86 -17.90 2.48
N GLU A 194 -7.59 -19.02 2.58
CA GLU A 194 -9.02 -19.02 2.88
C GLU A 194 -9.30 -18.34 4.21
N GLN A 195 -8.59 -18.77 5.25
CA GLN A 195 -8.60 -18.14 6.57
C GLN A 195 -7.21 -17.62 6.90
N ILE A 196 -7.13 -16.33 7.20
CA ILE A 196 -5.87 -15.66 7.57
C ILE A 196 -5.72 -15.67 9.08
N SER A 197 -4.52 -16.04 9.53
CA SER A 197 -4.10 -15.93 10.92
C SER A 197 -2.66 -15.44 10.96
N LEU A 198 -2.46 -14.13 11.05
CA LEU A 198 -1.12 -13.51 10.97
C LEU A 198 -0.11 -14.11 11.95
N GLU A 199 -0.52 -14.53 13.14
CA GLU A 199 0.38 -15.16 14.14
C GLU A 199 0.81 -16.58 13.79
N ARG A 200 0.03 -17.29 12.98
CA ARG A 200 0.34 -18.66 12.52
C ARG A 200 1.06 -18.65 11.19
N ASP A 201 0.70 -17.69 10.34
CA ASP A 201 1.18 -17.60 8.96
C ASP A 201 2.49 -16.83 8.83
N THR A 202 2.79 -15.95 9.80
CA THR A 202 3.98 -15.09 9.80
C THR A 202 4.53 -14.89 11.22
N THR A 203 5.73 -14.32 11.33
CA THR A 203 6.25 -13.85 12.62
C THR A 203 5.97 -12.37 12.79
N VAL A 204 5.09 -12.00 13.73
CA VAL A 204 4.81 -10.59 14.04
C VAL A 204 5.94 -10.00 14.88
N THR A 205 6.73 -9.11 14.28
CA THR A 205 7.93 -8.52 14.89
C THR A 205 7.71 -7.16 15.53
N GLY A 206 6.64 -6.46 15.18
CA GLY A 206 6.34 -5.18 15.82
C GLY A 206 5.00 -4.58 15.43
N VAL A 207 4.53 -3.67 16.27
CA VAL A 207 3.34 -2.87 16.05
C VAL A 207 3.66 -1.43 16.39
N SER A 208 3.12 -0.49 15.62
CA SER A 208 3.19 0.94 15.94
C SER A 208 1.96 1.64 15.42
N THR A 209 1.46 2.63 16.15
CA THR A 209 0.34 3.48 15.72
C THR A 209 0.83 4.92 15.63
N LYS A 210 0.57 5.59 14.50
CA LYS A 210 0.90 7.01 14.30
C LYS A 210 -0.30 7.72 13.69
N GLY A 211 -0.93 8.60 14.46
CA GLY A 211 -2.23 9.17 14.09
C GLY A 211 -3.25 8.05 13.90
N ASP A 212 -3.92 8.04 12.75
CA ASP A 212 -4.91 7.03 12.39
C ASP A 212 -4.33 5.81 11.65
N ILE A 213 -3.01 5.74 11.50
CA ILE A 213 -2.34 4.63 10.79
C ILE A 213 -1.76 3.64 11.80
N LEU A 214 -2.25 2.40 11.73
CA LEU A 214 -1.69 1.23 12.37
C LEU A 214 -0.70 0.54 11.42
N SER A 215 0.56 0.43 11.84
CA SER A 215 1.60 -0.30 11.11
C SER A 215 1.93 -1.61 11.82
N LEU A 216 1.74 -2.73 11.14
CA LEU A 216 2.10 -4.06 11.63
C LEU A 216 3.30 -4.60 10.85
N LYS A 217 4.38 -4.96 11.56
CA LYS A 217 5.60 -5.51 10.99
C LYS A 217 5.62 -7.03 11.14
N LEU A 218 5.89 -7.71 10.05
CA LEU A 218 5.85 -9.15 9.89
C LEU A 218 7.15 -9.65 9.24
N GLU A 219 7.52 -10.88 9.51
CA GLU A 219 8.57 -11.62 8.81
C GLU A 219 8.03 -12.93 8.23
N ASP A 220 8.39 -13.22 6.98
CA ASP A 220 8.11 -14.48 6.30
C ASP A 220 9.45 -15.15 5.93
N ARG A 221 9.71 -16.29 6.57
CA ARG A 221 10.97 -17.06 6.40
C ARG A 221 10.91 -18.09 5.28
N SER A 222 9.74 -18.30 4.69
CA SER A 222 9.51 -19.31 3.66
C SER A 222 9.47 -18.68 2.25
N THR A 223 10.04 -17.49 2.10
CA THR A 223 10.12 -16.82 0.80
C THR A 223 11.33 -17.27 0.00
N LEU A 224 11.25 -17.14 -1.32
CA LEU A 224 12.37 -17.45 -2.20
C LEU A 224 13.59 -16.58 -1.86
N GLY A 225 14.75 -17.20 -1.67
CA GLY A 225 15.99 -16.50 -1.34
C GLY A 225 16.20 -16.13 0.12
N GLY A 226 15.24 -16.42 1.03
CA GLY A 226 15.43 -16.22 2.48
C GLY A 226 14.24 -15.59 3.18
N THR A 227 14.52 -14.71 4.14
CA THR A 227 13.50 -14.03 4.95
C THR A 227 13.11 -12.69 4.33
N SER A 228 11.83 -12.49 4.05
CA SER A 228 11.26 -11.20 3.67
C SER A 228 10.62 -10.50 4.86
N LYS A 229 10.72 -9.17 4.90
CA LYS A 229 10.05 -8.31 5.89
C LYS A 229 8.85 -7.64 5.24
N ILE A 230 7.70 -7.67 5.92
CA ILE A 230 6.47 -7.05 5.44
C ILE A 230 6.00 -6.02 6.47
N THR A 231 5.62 -4.84 6.01
CA THR A 231 4.90 -3.86 6.83
C THR A 231 3.52 -3.61 6.23
N LEU A 232 2.47 -3.82 7.01
CA LEU A 232 1.09 -3.53 6.63
C LEU A 232 0.66 -2.23 7.29
N ASN A 233 0.23 -1.25 6.49
CA ASN A 233 -0.25 0.05 6.93
C ASN A 233 -1.77 0.11 6.76
N PHE A 234 -2.46 0.12 7.90
CA PHE A 234 -3.90 0.05 8.02
C PHE A 234 -4.46 1.38 8.54
N ASP A 235 -5.51 1.87 7.90
CA ASP A 235 -6.22 3.09 8.29
C ASP A 235 -7.34 2.74 9.27
N LEU A 236 -7.19 3.20 10.52
CA LEU A 236 -8.12 2.91 11.61
C LEU A 236 -9.47 3.59 11.44
N THR A 237 -9.50 4.76 10.80
CA THR A 237 -10.70 5.58 10.60
C THR A 237 -11.56 5.00 9.47
N ALA A 238 -10.93 4.68 8.35
CA ALA A 238 -11.62 4.08 7.20
C ALA A 238 -11.79 2.55 7.31
N ASN A 239 -11.11 1.92 8.28
CA ASN A 239 -11.11 0.48 8.52
C ASN A 239 -10.67 -0.32 7.27
N GLU A 240 -9.58 0.11 6.63
CA GLU A 240 -9.08 -0.52 5.42
C GLU A 240 -7.55 -0.52 5.32
N LEU A 241 -7.02 -1.51 4.60
CA LEU A 241 -5.59 -1.59 4.31
C LEU A 241 -5.24 -0.56 3.22
N ARG A 242 -4.33 0.36 3.55
CA ARG A 242 -3.89 1.42 2.63
C ARG A 242 -2.64 1.07 1.86
N GLN A 243 -1.73 0.35 2.48
CA GLN A 243 -0.43 0.07 1.89
C GLN A 243 0.19 -1.16 2.51
N TRP A 244 0.99 -1.86 1.72
CA TRP A 244 2.02 -2.75 2.25
C TRP A 244 3.38 -2.37 1.70
N VAL A 245 4.41 -2.70 2.47
CA VAL A 245 5.82 -2.58 2.07
C VAL A 245 6.45 -3.94 2.25
N VAL A 246 7.18 -4.40 1.25
CA VAL A 246 7.94 -5.65 1.27
C VAL A 246 9.41 -5.31 1.07
N ILE A 247 10.25 -5.81 1.97
CA ILE A 247 11.71 -5.81 1.81
C ILE A 247 12.12 -7.26 1.64
N ASP A 248 12.70 -7.57 0.48
CA ASP A 248 13.14 -8.94 0.16
C ASP A 248 14.45 -9.33 0.88
N PRO A 249 14.90 -10.60 0.78
CA PRO A 249 16.13 -11.04 1.42
C PRO A 249 17.39 -10.32 0.93
N GLN A 250 17.37 -9.73 -0.27
CA GLN A 250 18.44 -8.94 -0.85
C GLN A 250 18.41 -7.48 -0.39
N GLY A 251 17.34 -7.05 0.28
CA GLY A 251 17.14 -5.70 0.78
C GLY A 251 16.43 -4.76 -0.19
N TYR A 252 15.89 -5.27 -1.30
CA TYR A 252 15.09 -4.46 -2.22
C TYR A 252 13.71 -4.18 -1.62
N GLU A 253 13.39 -2.90 -1.53
CA GLU A 253 12.12 -2.42 -0.99
C GLU A 253 11.11 -2.18 -2.12
N THR A 254 9.92 -2.76 -1.99
CA THR A 254 8.76 -2.44 -2.83
C THR A 254 7.61 -2.02 -1.95
N SER A 255 7.02 -0.86 -2.25
CA SER A 255 5.80 -0.39 -1.59
C SER A 255 4.63 -0.42 -2.55
N VAL A 256 3.45 -0.84 -2.08
CA VAL A 256 2.21 -0.83 -2.86
C VAL A 256 1.12 -0.18 -2.03
N SER A 257 0.59 0.92 -2.55
CA SER A 257 -0.56 1.63 -1.99
C SER A 257 -1.83 1.19 -2.71
N LEU A 258 -2.93 1.05 -1.97
CA LEU A 258 -4.22 0.57 -2.46
C LEU A 258 -5.29 1.65 -2.29
N TYR A 259 -6.17 1.77 -3.28
CA TYR A 259 -7.26 2.74 -3.26
C TYR A 259 -8.42 2.26 -4.16
N ASN A 260 -9.58 2.91 -4.02
CA ASN A 260 -10.82 2.51 -4.71
C ASN A 260 -11.21 1.05 -4.47
N LEU A 261 -11.10 0.59 -3.22
CA LEU A 261 -11.34 -0.81 -2.87
C LEU A 261 -12.83 -1.16 -2.89
N ASP A 262 -13.17 -2.25 -3.56
CA ASP A 262 -14.50 -2.86 -3.60
C ASP A 262 -14.36 -4.33 -3.19
N THR A 263 -14.89 -4.67 -2.01
CA THR A 263 -14.85 -6.04 -1.47
C THR A 263 -16.05 -6.89 -1.86
N GLN A 264 -17.07 -6.28 -2.48
CA GLN A 264 -18.34 -6.94 -2.82
C GLN A 264 -18.37 -7.39 -4.27
N ARG A 265 -17.65 -6.69 -5.15
CA ARG A 265 -17.59 -7.05 -6.57
C ARG A 265 -16.73 -8.28 -6.80
N ARG A 266 -17.32 -9.30 -7.41
CA ARG A 266 -16.63 -10.52 -7.83
C ARG A 266 -15.80 -10.30 -9.10
N PRO A 267 -14.49 -10.60 -9.11
CA PRO A 267 -13.69 -10.56 -10.33
C PRO A 267 -14.08 -11.65 -11.32
N ASP A 268 -13.83 -11.43 -12.61
CA ASP A 268 -14.00 -12.46 -13.64
C ASP A 268 -12.96 -13.58 -13.45
N GLN A 269 -13.38 -14.84 -13.56
CA GLN A 269 -12.49 -15.99 -13.39
C GLN A 269 -11.34 -16.01 -14.39
N LYS A 270 -11.53 -15.45 -15.60
CA LYS A 270 -10.49 -15.40 -16.62
C LYS A 270 -9.26 -14.60 -16.18
N ASN A 271 -9.41 -13.71 -15.19
CA ASN A 271 -8.31 -12.91 -14.66
C ASN A 271 -7.24 -13.78 -13.96
N PHE A 272 -7.57 -15.01 -13.57
CA PHE A 272 -6.72 -15.85 -12.73
C PHE A 272 -6.18 -17.09 -13.47
N VAL A 273 -6.23 -17.11 -14.80
CA VAL A 273 -5.80 -18.26 -15.59
C VAL A 273 -4.31 -18.16 -15.90
N ILE A 274 -3.59 -19.25 -15.62
CA ILE A 274 -2.21 -19.42 -16.05
C ILE A 274 -2.12 -20.42 -17.20
N ASP A 275 -1.53 -20.00 -18.33
CA ASP A 275 -1.17 -20.90 -19.42
C ASP A 275 0.21 -21.53 -19.16
N TYR A 276 0.23 -22.85 -18.94
CA TYR A 276 1.43 -23.62 -18.65
C TYR A 276 2.09 -24.19 -19.92
N GLN A 277 1.44 -24.10 -21.09
CA GLN A 277 1.94 -24.71 -22.33
C GLN A 277 3.05 -23.87 -22.98
N ARG A 278 3.26 -22.64 -22.53
CA ARG A 278 4.33 -21.76 -23.02
C ARG A 278 5.58 -21.87 -22.13
N VAL A 279 6.19 -23.05 -22.15
CA VAL A 279 7.56 -23.27 -21.65
C VAL A 279 8.37 -23.77 -22.84
N LEU A 280 9.12 -22.87 -23.47
CA LEU A 280 10.10 -23.20 -24.52
C LEU A 280 11.44 -22.56 -24.16
#